data_AF-A0A272ERJ5-F1
#
_entry.id   AF-A0A272ERJ5-F1
#
_cell.length_a   1.000
_cell.length_b   1.000
_cell.length_c   1.000
_cell.angle_alpha   90.00
_cell.angle_beta   90.00
_cell.angle_gamma   90.00
#
_symmetry.space_group_name_H-M   'P 1'
#
loop_
_entity.id
_entity.type
_entity.pdbx_description
1 polymer ?
#
loop_
_entity_poly.entity_id
_entity_poly.type
_entity_poly.pdbx_seq_one_letter_code
_entity_poly.pdbx_strand_id
1 'polypeptide(L)' 'MSAETRSIVLGGQPVAYMLRRSARRSLGLTIDQRGLTVAIPLQGSVREAEAFMLSRAGWIIEKLAE' A
#
# COMPACT_ATOMS: atom_id res chain seq x y z
N MET A 1 12.43 -13.68 -0.07
CA MET A 1 11.76 -12.39 0.19
C MET A 1 10.28 -12.60 -0.04
N SER A 2 9.48 -12.74 1.02
CA SER A 2 8.04 -13.00 0.89
C SER A 2 7.33 -11.67 0.63
N ALA A 3 6.84 -11.47 -0.60
CA ALA A 3 5.83 -10.47 -0.87
C ALA A 3 4.48 -11.05 -0.44
N GLU A 4 3.74 -10.32 0.38
CA GLU A 4 2.47 -10.79 0.91
C GLU A 4 1.34 -9.99 0.27
N THR A 5 0.42 -10.66 -0.41
CA THR A 5 -0.77 -10.01 -0.96
C THR A 5 -1.78 -9.83 0.17
N ARG A 6 -2.20 -8.59 0.38
CA ARG A 6 -3.19 -8.18 1.39
C ARG A 6 -4.28 -7.35 0.74
N SER A 7 -5.36 -7.11 1.47
CA SER A 7 -6.46 -6.26 1.05
C SER A 7 -6.79 -5.27 2.15
N ILE A 8 -7.03 -4.02 1.78
CA ILE A 8 -7.45 -2.95 2.69
C ILE A 8 -8.70 -2.28 2.13
N VAL A 9 -9.60 -1.84 3.01
CA VAL A 9 -10.77 -1.06 2.60
C VAL A 9 -10.37 0.41 2.56
N LEU A 10 -10.29 0.99 1.35
CA LEU A 10 -10.03 2.42 1.13
C LEU A 10 -11.33 3.06 0.65
N GLY A 11 -11.81 4.08 1.34
CA GLY A 11 -13.01 4.82 0.93
C GLY A 11 -14.27 3.95 0.74
N GLY A 12 -14.35 2.82 1.43
CA GLY A 12 -15.44 1.85 1.30
C GLY A 12 -15.25 0.79 0.20
N GLN A 13 -14.17 0.84 -0.58
CA GLN A 13 -13.83 -0.18 -1.58
C GLN A 13 -12.68 -1.08 -1.11
N PRO A 14 -12.79 -2.41 -1.26
CA PRO A 14 -11.68 -3.32 -1.01
C PRO A 14 -10.63 -3.16 -2.12
N VAL A 15 -9.43 -2.76 -1.72
CA VAL A 15 -8.27 -2.59 -2.59
C VAL A 15 -7.23 -3.65 -2.22
N ALA A 16 -6.88 -4.50 -3.19
CA ALA A 16 -5.80 -5.46 -3.04
C ALA A 16 -4.45 -4.76 -3.22
N TYR A 17 -3.49 -5.08 -2.35
CA TYR A 17 -2.14 -4.54 -2.40
C TYR A 17 -1.08 -5.57 -2.02
N MET A 18 0.10 -5.42 -2.61
CA MET A 18 1.25 -6.26 -2.34
C MET A 18 2.14 -5.58 -1.29
N LEU A 19 2.25 -6.20 -0.12
CA LEU A 19 3.15 -5.75 0.92
C LEU A 19 4.55 -6.31 0.68
N ARG A 20 5.53 -5.41 0.53
CA ARG A 20 6.94 -5.75 0.37
C ARG A 20 7.75 -5.09 1.49
N ARG A 21 8.55 -5.88 2.19
CA ARG A 21 9.52 -5.36 3.17
C ARG A 21 10.88 -5.20 2.49
N SER A 22 11.52 -4.06 2.66
CA SER A 22 12.91 -3.90 2.20
C SER A 22 13.73 -3.02 3.14
N ALA A 23 15.06 -3.08 3.01
CA ALA A 23 16.00 -2.30 3.81
C ALA A 23 15.98 -0.78 3.53
N ARG A 24 14.98 -0.29 2.77
CA ARG A 24 14.76 1.13 2.51
C ARG A 24 14.36 1.87 3.79
N ARG A 25 14.75 3.15 3.88
CA ARG A 25 14.42 4.02 5.02
C ARG A 25 13.03 4.68 4.96
N SER A 26 12.39 4.70 3.80
CA SER A 26 11.13 5.43 3.56
C SER A 26 9.99 4.51 3.16
N LEU A 27 8.75 4.84 3.53
CA LEU A 27 7.55 4.15 3.04
C LEU A 27 7.33 4.49 1.56
N GLY A 28 7.18 3.47 0.72
CA GLY A 28 6.93 3.62 -0.70
C GLY A 28 5.58 3.06 -1.07
N LEU A 29 4.89 3.79 -1.92
CA LEU A 29 3.67 3.33 -2.54
C LEU A 29 3.89 3.38 -4.05
N THR A 30 3.60 2.28 -4.72
CA THR A 30 3.77 2.11 -6.16
C THR A 30 2.44 1.60 -6.70
N ILE A 31 1.82 2.38 -7.57
CA ILE A 31 0.62 1.97 -8.30
C ILE A 31 1.09 1.54 -9.68
N ASP A 32 0.89 0.27 -10.01
CA ASP A 32 1.14 -0.36 -11.31
C ASP A 32 -0.21 -0.68 -11.96
N GLN A 33 -0.24 -0.84 -13.28
CA GLN A 33 -1.35 -1.47 -14.03
C GLN A 33 -1.79 -2.82 -13.44
N ARG A 34 -0.91 -3.51 -12.70
CA ARG A 34 -1.21 -4.76 -11.97
C ARG A 34 -1.83 -4.56 -10.58
N GLY A 35 -1.82 -3.34 -10.04
CA GLY A 35 -2.38 -2.99 -8.74
C GLY A 35 -1.45 -2.20 -7.82
N LEU A 36 -1.78 -2.18 -6.53
CA LEU A 36 -1.08 -1.40 -5.51
C LEU A 36 0.07 -2.21 -4.88
N THR A 37 1.28 -1.67 -4.85
CA THR A 37 2.43 -2.25 -4.15
C THR A 37 2.93 -1.29 -3.08
N VAL A 38 3.08 -1.80 -1.86
CA VAL A 38 3.45 -1.02 -0.68
C VAL A 38 4.75 -1.57 -0.14
N ALA A 39 5.78 -0.74 -0.21
CA ALA A 39 7.11 -1.07 0.25
C ALA A 39 7.39 -0.41 1.60
N ILE A 40 7.42 -1.21 2.67
CA ILE A 40 7.70 -0.71 4.02
C ILE A 40 9.15 -1.00 4.44
N PRO A 41 9.75 -0.14 5.28
CA PRO A 41 11.04 -0.41 5.93
C PRO A 41 10.97 -1.71 6.75
N LEU A 42 12.12 -2.37 6.96
CA LEU A 42 12.19 -3.53 7.86
C LEU A 42 11.70 -3.22 9.29
N GLN A 43 11.90 -2.00 9.74
CA GLN A 43 11.47 -1.50 11.06
C GLN A 43 10.07 -0.87 11.02
N GLY A 44 9.53 -0.60 9.82
CA GLY A 44 8.23 0.03 9.65
C GLY A 44 7.11 -0.96 9.84
N SER A 45 6.00 -0.49 10.40
CA SER A 45 4.83 -1.35 10.63
C SER A 45 3.89 -1.33 9.43
N VAL A 46 3.17 -2.44 9.24
CA VAL A 46 2.07 -2.50 8.26
C VAL A 46 0.99 -1.49 8.63
N ARG A 47 0.71 -1.33 9.92
CA ARG A 47 -0.27 -0.35 10.43
C ARG A 47 0.04 1.08 10.02
N GLU A 48 1.30 1.53 10.09
CA GLU A 48 1.67 2.88 9.61
C GLU A 48 1.44 3.02 8.12
N ALA A 49 1.70 1.97 7.35
CA ALA A 49 1.42 1.97 5.92
C ALA A 49 -0.07 2.00 5.61
N GLU A 50 -0.87 1.21 6.32
CA GLU A 50 -2.33 1.22 6.22
C GLU A 50 -2.90 2.58 6.65
N ALA A 51 -2.40 3.17 7.74
CA ALA A 51 -2.81 4.51 8.17
C ALA A 51 -2.48 5.59 7.14
N PHE A 52 -1.29 5.53 6.52
CA PHE A 52 -0.91 6.42 5.43
C PHE A 52 -1.81 6.24 4.20
N MET A 53 -2.11 4.99 3.85
CA MET A 53 -3.03 4.67 2.76
C MET A 53 -4.45 5.17 3.06
N LEU A 54 -4.95 4.98 4.27
CA LEU A 54 -6.26 5.45 4.71
C LEU A 54 -6.34 6.98 4.69
N SER A 55 -5.30 7.67 5.17
CA SER A 55 -5.23 9.13 5.14
C SER A 55 -5.22 9.69 3.72
N ARG A 56 -4.77 8.92 2.73
CA ARG A 56 -4.76 9.28 1.31
C ARG A 56 -5.69 8.40 0.47
N ALA A 57 -6.71 7.81 1.09
CA ALA A 57 -7.57 6.82 0.45
C ALA A 57 -8.22 7.36 -0.82
N GLY A 58 -8.70 8.61 -0.79
CA GLY A 58 -9.29 9.28 -1.95
C GLY A 58 -8.34 9.31 -3.15
N TRP A 59 -7.13 9.83 -2.96
CA TRP A 59 -6.11 9.89 -4.01
C TRP A 59 -5.70 8.51 -4.53
N ILE A 60 -5.61 7.49 -3.66
CA ILE A 60 -5.28 6.12 -4.08
C ILE A 60 -6.40 5.54 -4.94
N ILE A 61 -7.67 5.72 -4.53
CA ILE A 61 -8.83 5.23 -5.29
C ILE A 61 -8.91 5.95 -6.63
N GLU A 62 -8.76 7.27 -6.66
CA GLU A 62 -8.70 8.05 -7.90
C GLU A 62 -7.59 7.54 -8.82
N LYS A 63 -6.39 7.29 -8.28
CA LYS A 63 -5.27 6.75 -9.06
C LYS A 63 -5.42 5.30 -9.49
N LEU A 64 -6.31 4.53 -8.87
CA LEU A 64 -6.64 3.16 -9.29
C LEU A 64 -7.81 3.11 -10.27
N ALA A 65 -8.63 4.17 -10.32
CA ALA A 65 -9.75 4.31 -11.24
C ALA A 65 -9.36 4.96 -12.58
N GLU A 66 -8.17 5.59 -12.63
CA GLU A 66 -7.53 6.15 -13.83
C GLU A 66 -6.75 5.09 -14.61
#